data_AF-A0A402AXQ0-F1
#
_entry.id   AF-A0A402AXQ0-F1
#
_cell.length_a   1.000
_cell.length_b   1.000
_cell.length_c   1.000
_cell.angle_alpha   90.00
_cell.angle_beta   90.00
_cell.angle_gamma   90.00
#
_symmetry.space_group_name_H-M   'P 1'
#
loop_
_entity.id
_entity.type
_entity.pdbx_description
1 polymer ?
#
loop_
_entity_poly.entity_id
_entity_poly.type
_entity_poly.pdbx_seq_one_letter_code
_entity_poly.pdbx_strand_id
1 'polypeptide(L)'
;MCRGLSTWKWASNEDNLEPDVVLGCAGDIPTLETVAAAWWLRKHIPELKVRVVNVVDLMSLYPAFFHPHGLDEATFIEHFTVDKPVVFAFHGYQRAIHEIIHGRSNVSRFHVRGFMEEGTTTTPFDMVVRNGMSRYHLCIEALKRAQRVKNLAPELIAECEDILVRHESYVRQNLQDMPEVRDWVWSD
;
A
#
# COMPACT_ATOMS: atom_id res chain seq x y z
N MET A 1 10.12 -19.11 -13.67
CA MET A 1 10.72 -17.76 -13.60
C MET A 1 9.81 -16.90 -12.73
N CYS A 2 10.31 -16.38 -11.61
CA CYS A 2 9.56 -15.41 -10.82
C CYS A 2 9.47 -14.11 -11.65
N ARG A 3 8.27 -13.65 -11.99
CA ARG A 3 8.02 -12.50 -12.88
C ARG A 3 8.34 -11.13 -12.23
N GLY A 4 9.28 -11.07 -11.28
CA GLY A 4 9.63 -9.85 -10.56
C GLY A 4 8.58 -9.33 -9.57
N LEU A 5 7.33 -9.78 -9.67
CA LEU A 5 6.24 -9.44 -8.77
C LEU A 5 5.23 -10.60 -8.63
N SER A 6 4.35 -10.51 -7.64
CA SER A 6 3.36 -11.54 -7.33
C SER A 6 2.14 -10.98 -6.60
N THR A 7 0.96 -11.51 -6.93
CA THR A 7 -0.28 -11.26 -6.15
C THR A 7 -0.36 -12.24 -4.99
N TRP A 8 -0.54 -11.73 -3.77
CA TRP A 8 -0.55 -12.53 -2.54
C TRP A 8 -1.98 -12.86 -2.12
N LYS A 9 -2.44 -14.06 -2.52
CA LYS A 9 -3.82 -14.52 -2.26
C LYS A 9 -4.19 -14.55 -0.77
N TRP A 10 -3.25 -14.87 0.11
CA TRP A 10 -3.50 -14.94 1.55
C TRP A 10 -3.74 -13.57 2.19
N ALA A 11 -3.17 -12.50 1.61
CA ALA A 11 -3.33 -11.12 2.07
C ALA A 11 -4.45 -10.38 1.33
N SER A 12 -5.01 -11.00 0.29
CA SER A 12 -6.07 -10.44 -0.55
C SER A 12 -7.43 -11.06 -0.18
N ASN A 13 -8.54 -10.41 -0.54
CA ASN A 13 -9.89 -10.92 -0.24
C ASN A 13 -10.87 -10.77 -1.41
N GLU A 14 -10.38 -10.57 -2.65
CA GLU A 14 -11.22 -10.39 -3.84
C GLU A 14 -11.86 -11.68 -4.35
N ASP A 15 -11.49 -12.87 -3.86
CA ASP A 15 -12.13 -14.17 -4.18
C ASP A 15 -12.21 -14.47 -5.70
N ASN A 16 -11.22 -14.00 -6.48
CA ASN A 16 -11.16 -14.01 -7.96
C ASN A 16 -12.13 -13.05 -8.68
N LEU A 17 -12.78 -12.14 -7.95
CA LEU A 17 -13.45 -10.97 -8.52
C LEU A 17 -12.43 -9.88 -8.84
N GLU A 18 -12.85 -8.83 -9.56
CA GLU A 18 -12.05 -7.60 -9.62
C GLU A 18 -11.99 -6.94 -8.24
N PRO A 19 -10.80 -6.47 -7.80
CA PRO A 19 -10.70 -5.72 -6.56
C PRO A 19 -11.31 -4.32 -6.72
N ASP A 20 -11.73 -3.73 -5.61
CA ASP A 20 -12.08 -2.31 -5.51
C ASP A 20 -10.82 -1.44 -5.45
N VAL A 21 -9.72 -1.98 -4.92
CA VAL A 21 -8.42 -1.33 -4.78
C VAL A 21 -7.29 -2.35 -4.78
N VAL A 22 -6.17 -1.99 -5.39
CA VAL A 22 -4.92 -2.77 -5.32
C VAL A 22 -3.97 -2.09 -4.34
N LEU A 23 -3.46 -2.84 -3.37
CA LEU A 23 -2.33 -2.43 -2.52
C LEU A 23 -1.05 -3.04 -3.09
N GLY A 24 -0.20 -2.21 -3.68
CA GLY A 24 1.11 -2.57 -4.19
C GLY A 24 2.21 -2.24 -3.18
N CYS A 25 3.29 -3.03 -3.14
CA CYS A 25 4.44 -2.72 -2.29
C CYS A 25 5.77 -3.15 -2.91
N ALA A 26 6.84 -2.43 -2.57
CA ALA A 26 8.21 -2.80 -2.90
C ALA A 26 9.20 -2.42 -1.77
N GLY A 27 9.76 -3.45 -1.12
CA GLY A 27 10.72 -3.35 -0.02
C GLY A 27 10.13 -3.77 1.33
N ASP A 28 10.99 -4.13 2.28
CA ASP A 28 10.61 -4.84 3.50
C ASP A 28 9.58 -4.11 4.37
N ILE A 29 9.87 -2.85 4.73
CA ILE A 29 8.97 -2.01 5.54
C ILE A 29 7.67 -1.67 4.77
N PRO A 30 7.71 -1.22 3.50
CA PRO A 30 6.51 -1.08 2.67
C PRO A 30 5.63 -2.33 2.62
N THR A 31 6.23 -3.52 2.49
CA THR A 31 5.50 -4.79 2.45
C THR A 31 4.82 -5.08 3.78
N LEU A 32 5.51 -4.90 4.92
CA LEU A 32 4.91 -5.05 6.24
C LEU A 32 3.68 -4.16 6.43
N GLU A 33 3.82 -2.87 6.12
CA GLU A 33 2.74 -1.90 6.31
C GLU A 33 1.59 -2.12 5.34
N THR A 34 1.89 -2.58 4.12
CA THR A 34 0.87 -2.93 3.12
C THR A 34 0.04 -4.14 3.55
N VAL A 35 0.69 -5.19 4.05
CA VAL A 35 -0.01 -6.37 4.57
C VAL A 35 -0.82 -5.99 5.82
N ALA A 36 -0.27 -5.18 6.72
CA ALA A 36 -1.01 -4.72 7.89
C ALA A 36 -2.21 -3.83 7.53
N ALA A 37 -2.10 -3.00 6.49
CA ALA A 37 -3.23 -2.24 5.95
C ALA A 37 -4.31 -3.15 5.36
N ALA A 38 -3.92 -4.15 4.57
CA ALA A 38 -4.84 -5.13 4.01
C ALA A 38 -5.60 -5.90 5.11
N TRP A 39 -4.88 -6.29 6.18
CA TRP A 39 -5.46 -6.91 7.36
C TRP A 39 -6.49 -6.00 8.04
N TRP A 40 -6.12 -4.74 8.29
CA TRP A 40 -7.00 -3.78 8.96
C TRP A 40 -8.28 -3.53 8.15
N LEU A 41 -8.14 -3.29 6.84
CA LEU A 41 -9.28 -3.09 5.93
C LEU A 41 -10.19 -4.31 5.91
N ARG A 42 -9.63 -5.53 5.87
CA ARG A 42 -10.41 -6.77 5.88
C ARG A 42 -11.23 -6.93 7.17
N LYS A 43 -10.71 -6.50 8.33
CA LYS A 43 -11.41 -6.60 9.62
C LYS A 43 -12.48 -5.52 9.78
N HIS A 44 -12.23 -4.29 9.31
CA HIS A 44 -13.13 -3.15 9.54
C HIS A 44 -14.15 -2.95 8.42
N ILE A 45 -13.83 -3.41 7.20
CA ILE A 45 -14.73 -3.31 6.05
C ILE A 45 -14.62 -4.55 5.14
N PRO A 46 -15.21 -5.69 5.54
CA PRO A 46 -15.15 -6.94 4.77
C PRO A 46 -15.74 -6.82 3.36
N GLU A 47 -16.65 -5.85 3.13
CA GLU A 47 -17.16 -5.56 1.80
C GLU A 47 -16.16 -4.78 0.93
N LEU A 48 -14.97 -4.38 1.37
CA LEU A 48 -13.96 -3.83 0.47
C LEU A 48 -13.14 -4.98 -0.12
N LYS A 49 -13.13 -5.12 -1.46
CA LYS A 49 -12.28 -6.11 -2.12
C LYS A 49 -10.89 -5.53 -2.39
N VAL A 50 -9.91 -6.06 -1.69
CA VAL A 50 -8.51 -5.64 -1.71
C VAL A 50 -7.67 -6.73 -2.36
N ARG A 51 -6.83 -6.33 -3.32
CA ARG A 51 -5.76 -7.17 -3.86
C ARG A 51 -4.42 -6.69 -3.34
N VAL A 52 -3.57 -7.59 -2.88
CA VAL A 52 -2.19 -7.30 -2.48
C VAL A 52 -1.20 -7.77 -3.53
N VAL A 53 -0.34 -6.87 -4.01
CA VAL A 53 0.72 -7.15 -4.98
C VAL A 53 2.08 -6.79 -4.38
N ASN A 54 2.97 -7.78 -4.26
CA ASN A 54 4.34 -7.59 -3.82
C ASN A 54 5.29 -7.58 -5.01
N VAL A 55 6.06 -6.52 -5.15
CA VAL A 55 7.05 -6.31 -6.21
C VAL A 55 8.44 -6.45 -5.60
N VAL A 56 9.19 -7.45 -6.10
CA VAL A 56 10.57 -7.75 -5.66
C VAL A 56 11.59 -7.13 -6.62
N ASP A 57 11.36 -7.29 -7.93
CA ASP A 57 12.13 -6.62 -8.96
C ASP A 57 11.36 -5.40 -9.45
N LEU A 58 11.78 -4.22 -8.99
CA LEU A 58 11.13 -2.96 -9.37
C LEU A 58 11.20 -2.70 -10.87
N MET A 59 12.22 -3.22 -11.56
CA MET A 59 12.38 -3.04 -13.00
C MET A 59 11.32 -3.79 -13.81
N SER A 60 10.60 -4.73 -13.19
CA SER A 60 9.47 -5.42 -13.83
C SER A 60 8.28 -4.50 -14.16
N LEU A 61 8.17 -3.37 -13.46
CA LEU A 61 7.08 -2.42 -13.68
C LEU A 61 7.21 -1.62 -14.99
N TYR A 62 8.43 -1.47 -15.54
CA TYR A 62 8.65 -0.86 -16.85
C TYR A 62 7.88 -1.62 -17.94
N PRO A 63 7.36 -0.94 -18.97
CA PRO A 63 6.94 -1.62 -20.20
C PRO A 63 8.11 -2.43 -20.79
N ALA A 64 7.83 -3.64 -21.29
CA ALA A 64 8.83 -4.57 -21.82
C ALA A 64 9.74 -3.97 -22.92
N PHE A 65 9.26 -2.96 -23.67
CA PHE A 65 10.07 -2.26 -24.67
C PHE A 65 11.12 -1.30 -24.07
N PHE A 66 10.90 -0.78 -22.85
CA PHE A 66 11.82 0.16 -22.20
C PHE A 66 12.87 -0.52 -21.33
N HIS A 67 12.61 -1.73 -20.82
CA HIS A 67 13.56 -2.43 -19.96
C HIS A 67 13.48 -3.96 -20.18
N PRO A 68 14.60 -4.70 -20.21
CA PRO A 68 14.61 -6.14 -20.46
C PRO A 68 13.87 -6.98 -19.40
N HIS A 69 13.71 -6.45 -18.19
CA HIS A 69 12.91 -7.08 -17.14
C HIS A 69 11.44 -6.67 -17.17
N GLY A 70 11.10 -5.65 -17.97
CA GLY A 70 9.79 -5.06 -18.00
C GLY A 70 8.71 -6.05 -18.42
N LEU A 71 7.56 -6.00 -17.77
CA LEU A 71 6.43 -6.87 -18.09
C LEU A 71 5.74 -6.45 -19.38
N ASP A 72 5.13 -7.40 -20.07
CA ASP A 72 4.13 -7.08 -21.08
C ASP A 72 2.89 -6.43 -20.44
N GLU A 73 2.05 -5.78 -21.26
CA GLU A 73 0.89 -5.04 -20.75
C GLU A 73 -0.18 -5.95 -20.15
N ALA A 74 -0.39 -7.14 -20.71
CA ALA A 74 -1.39 -8.07 -20.19
C ALA A 74 -1.02 -8.58 -18.80
N THR A 75 0.27 -8.93 -18.59
CA THR A 75 0.76 -9.34 -17.27
C THR A 75 0.69 -8.19 -16.26
N PHE A 76 1.02 -6.95 -16.66
CA PHE A 76 0.87 -5.80 -15.76
C PHE A 76 -0.59 -5.59 -15.34
N ILE A 77 -1.53 -5.67 -16.28
CA ILE A 77 -2.98 -5.56 -16.03
C ILE A 77 -3.48 -6.72 -15.19
N GLU A 78 -2.97 -7.94 -15.35
CA GLU A 78 -3.34 -9.09 -14.52
C GLU A 78 -3.15 -8.79 -13.03
N HIS A 79 -2.04 -8.12 -12.69
CA HIS A 79 -1.71 -7.78 -11.31
C HIS A 79 -2.37 -6.49 -10.84
N PHE A 80 -2.28 -5.42 -11.62
CA PHE A 80 -2.70 -4.09 -11.20
C PHE A 80 -4.08 -3.68 -11.70
N THR A 81 -4.78 -4.50 -12.49
CA THR A 81 -6.04 -4.18 -13.19
C THR A 81 -5.91 -3.12 -14.29
N VAL A 82 -6.96 -2.88 -15.06
CA VAL A 82 -6.99 -1.84 -16.10
C VAL A 82 -7.25 -0.45 -15.49
N ASP A 83 -8.17 -0.37 -14.52
CA ASP A 83 -8.78 0.90 -14.11
C ASP A 83 -8.91 1.09 -12.59
N LYS A 84 -8.72 0.04 -11.78
CA LYS A 84 -8.86 0.16 -10.32
C LYS A 84 -7.75 1.03 -9.72
N PRO A 85 -8.04 1.78 -8.65
CA PRO A 85 -7.01 2.53 -7.95
C PRO A 85 -5.93 1.60 -7.39
N VAL A 86 -4.68 2.03 -7.48
CA VAL A 86 -3.51 1.35 -6.90
C VAL A 86 -2.91 2.26 -5.86
N VAL A 87 -2.89 1.83 -4.60
CA VAL A 87 -2.11 2.47 -3.54
C VAL A 87 -0.80 1.71 -3.45
N PHE A 88 0.33 2.37 -3.73
CA PHE A 88 1.63 1.71 -3.85
C PHE A 88 2.60 2.21 -2.79
N ALA A 89 3.03 1.34 -1.87
CA ALA A 89 4.04 1.65 -0.87
C ALA A 89 5.45 1.34 -1.36
N PHE A 90 6.38 2.28 -1.23
CA PHE A 90 7.75 2.14 -1.72
C PHE A 90 8.76 2.75 -0.74
N HIS A 91 9.87 2.07 -0.49
CA HIS A 91 10.87 2.55 0.47
C HIS A 91 11.66 3.77 -0.02
N GLY A 92 11.73 3.98 -1.35
CA GLY A 92 12.42 5.11 -1.96
C GLY A 92 11.49 6.30 -2.26
N TYR A 93 11.98 7.23 -3.07
CA TYR A 93 11.22 8.41 -3.47
C TYR A 93 9.96 8.05 -4.26
N GLN A 94 8.81 8.57 -3.83
CA GLN A 94 7.50 8.32 -4.46
C GLN A 94 7.48 8.60 -5.97
N ARG A 95 8.22 9.62 -6.43
CA ARG A 95 8.25 10.01 -7.85
C ARG A 95 8.92 8.98 -8.76
N ALA A 96 9.86 8.18 -8.24
CA ALA A 96 10.56 7.18 -9.03
C ALA A 96 9.59 6.13 -9.59
N ILE A 97 8.55 5.75 -8.83
CA ILE A 97 7.53 4.81 -9.31
C ILE A 97 6.77 5.38 -10.51
N HIS A 98 6.44 6.67 -10.49
CA HIS A 98 5.76 7.33 -11.60
C HIS A 98 6.61 7.37 -12.87
N GLU A 99 7.92 7.54 -12.73
CA GLU A 99 8.86 7.44 -13.85
C GLU A 99 8.91 6.02 -14.41
N ILE A 100 8.98 5.01 -13.53
CA ILE A 100 9.07 3.59 -13.93
C ILE A 100 7.82 3.11 -14.67
N ILE A 101 6.63 3.47 -14.19
CA ILE A 101 5.36 3.04 -14.81
C ILE A 101 4.98 3.89 -16.02
N HIS A 102 5.75 4.94 -16.35
CA HIS A 102 5.47 5.76 -17.51
C HIS A 102 5.38 4.92 -18.79
N GLY A 103 4.37 5.19 -19.61
CA GLY A 103 4.07 4.40 -20.81
C GLY A 103 3.14 3.20 -20.59
N ARG A 104 2.77 2.88 -19.33
CA ARG A 104 1.66 1.96 -19.02
C ARG A 104 0.30 2.62 -19.24
N SER A 105 -0.75 1.81 -19.38
CA SER A 105 -2.11 2.31 -19.42
C SER A 105 -2.58 2.85 -18.05
N ASN A 106 -3.28 3.99 -18.09
CA ASN A 106 -3.98 4.59 -16.95
C ASN A 106 -3.11 4.79 -15.68
N VAL A 107 -1.87 5.27 -15.84
CA VAL A 107 -0.91 5.47 -14.74
C VAL A 107 -1.37 6.44 -13.65
N SER A 108 -2.33 7.33 -13.95
CA SER A 108 -2.88 8.29 -12.98
C SER A 108 -3.60 7.64 -11.80
N ARG A 109 -3.99 6.36 -11.92
CA ARG A 109 -4.61 5.59 -10.84
C ARG A 109 -3.60 5.06 -9.80
N PHE A 110 -2.30 5.20 -10.05
CA PHE A 110 -1.25 4.87 -9.08
C PHE A 110 -1.06 6.03 -8.11
N HIS A 111 -1.20 5.73 -6.83
CA HIS A 111 -1.06 6.66 -5.73
C HIS A 111 0.04 6.15 -4.82
N VAL A 112 1.23 6.68 -5.07
CA VAL A 112 2.46 6.17 -4.47
C VAL A 112 2.70 6.85 -3.14
N ARG A 113 3.02 6.06 -2.12
CA ARG A 113 3.53 6.50 -0.82
C ARG A 113 4.95 5.98 -0.68
N GLY A 114 5.82 6.82 -0.15
CA GLY A 114 7.22 6.48 0.04
C GLY A 114 7.96 7.64 0.67
N PHE A 115 9.28 7.65 0.51
CA PHE A 115 10.11 8.67 1.12
C PHE A 115 9.77 10.08 0.60
N MET A 116 9.56 11.02 1.54
CA MET A 116 9.21 12.41 1.30
C MET A 116 10.17 13.40 1.99
N GLU A 117 11.41 12.98 2.28
CA GLU A 117 12.43 13.80 2.97
C GLU A 117 12.12 14.10 4.45
N GLU A 118 11.22 13.33 5.05
CA GLU A 118 10.91 13.46 6.47
C GLU A 118 11.70 12.42 7.26
N GLY A 119 12.76 12.88 7.94
CA GLY A 119 13.66 12.02 8.71
C GLY A 119 14.18 12.71 9.97
N THR A 120 14.12 12.02 11.11
CA THR A 120 14.73 12.46 12.36
C THR A 120 15.07 11.26 13.25
N THR A 121 15.74 11.47 14.38
CA THR A 121 15.92 10.43 15.39
C THR A 121 14.58 10.12 16.04
N THR A 122 13.93 9.04 15.63
CA THR A 122 12.63 8.60 16.14
C THR A 122 12.49 7.07 16.03
N THR A 123 11.34 6.53 16.42
CA THR A 123 11.04 5.10 16.37
C THR A 123 10.78 4.61 14.93
N PRO A 124 10.98 3.32 14.63
CA PRO A 124 10.81 2.80 13.27
C PRO A 124 9.45 3.10 12.64
N PHE A 125 8.34 2.90 13.35
CA PHE A 125 7.02 3.19 12.80
C PHE A 125 6.74 4.70 12.71
N ASP A 126 7.27 5.52 13.63
CA ASP A 126 7.15 6.98 13.51
C ASP A 126 7.84 7.52 12.25
N MET A 127 8.97 6.94 11.85
CA MET A 127 9.63 7.28 10.57
C MET A 127 8.70 7.03 9.38
N VAL A 128 7.93 5.93 9.41
CA VAL A 128 6.97 5.57 8.37
C VAL A 128 5.75 6.49 8.38
N VAL A 129 5.25 6.84 9.57
CA VAL A 129 4.14 7.79 9.77
C VAL A 129 4.49 9.16 9.22
N ARG A 130 5.69 9.67 9.51
CA ARG A 130 6.19 10.96 9.02
C ARG A 130 6.27 11.03 7.50
N ASN A 131 6.60 9.91 6.84
CA ASN A 131 6.61 9.80 5.39
C ASN A 131 5.24 9.43 4.79
N GLY A 132 4.16 9.44 5.58
CA GLY A 132 2.80 9.17 5.10
C GLY A 132 2.62 7.77 4.48
N MET A 133 3.42 6.79 4.89
CA MET A 133 3.43 5.43 4.33
C MET A 133 2.95 4.37 5.33
N SER A 134 2.51 4.77 6.53
CA SER A 134 2.07 3.79 7.54
C SER A 134 0.81 3.07 7.10
N ARG A 135 0.55 1.89 7.67
CA ARG A 135 -0.66 1.10 7.39
C ARG A 135 -1.93 1.93 7.41
N TYR A 136 -2.05 2.88 8.35
CA TYR A 136 -3.21 3.77 8.47
C TYR A 136 -3.29 4.78 7.33
N HIS A 137 -2.16 5.32 6.85
CA HIS A 137 -2.16 6.14 5.64
C HIS A 137 -2.56 5.32 4.41
N LEU A 138 -2.07 4.09 4.29
CA LEU A 138 -2.45 3.20 3.18
C LEU A 138 -3.95 2.84 3.22
N CYS A 139 -4.51 2.58 4.41
CA CYS A 139 -5.95 2.40 4.62
C CYS A 139 -6.74 3.63 4.18
N ILE A 140 -6.36 4.83 4.64
CA ILE A 140 -7.02 6.09 4.26
C ILE A 140 -7.01 6.26 2.74
N GLU A 141 -5.87 6.01 2.09
CA GLU A 141 -5.75 6.15 0.64
C GLU A 141 -6.64 5.17 -0.12
N ALA A 142 -6.75 3.93 0.36
CA ALA A 142 -7.63 2.92 -0.21
C ALA A 142 -9.11 3.32 -0.04
N LEU A 143 -9.51 3.72 1.17
CA LEU A 143 -10.88 4.12 1.51
C LEU A 143 -11.34 5.36 0.70
N LYS A 144 -10.45 6.34 0.49
CA LYS A 144 -10.75 7.54 -0.32
C LYS A 144 -11.06 7.23 -1.79
N ARG A 145 -10.59 6.08 -2.30
CA ARG A 145 -10.60 5.76 -3.74
C ARG A 145 -11.53 4.63 -4.10
N ALA A 146 -11.81 3.74 -3.16
CA ALA A 146 -12.71 2.62 -3.37
C ALA A 146 -14.17 3.12 -3.43
N GLN A 147 -14.71 3.20 -4.65
CA GLN A 147 -16.05 3.75 -4.89
C GLN A 147 -17.17 2.95 -4.19
N ARG A 148 -17.01 1.62 -4.09
CA ARG A 148 -18.00 0.70 -3.51
C ARG A 148 -18.34 1.01 -2.05
N VAL A 149 -17.37 1.53 -1.30
CA VAL A 149 -17.48 1.75 0.15
C VAL A 149 -17.55 3.23 0.51
N LYS A 150 -17.81 4.11 -0.47
CA LYS A 150 -17.76 5.57 -0.29
C LYS A 150 -18.62 6.10 0.87
N ASN A 151 -19.72 5.42 1.20
CA ASN A 151 -20.59 5.82 2.31
C ASN A 151 -20.07 5.42 3.69
N LEU A 152 -19.27 4.35 3.78
CA LEU A 152 -18.65 3.85 5.02
C LEU A 152 -17.25 4.44 5.25
N ALA A 153 -16.59 4.86 4.17
CA ALA A 153 -15.24 5.40 4.18
C ALA A 153 -15.01 6.56 5.18
N PRO A 154 -15.92 7.55 5.35
CA PRO A 154 -15.65 8.70 6.22
C PRO A 154 -15.39 8.32 7.69
N GLU A 155 -16.16 7.38 8.24
CA GLU A 155 -16.02 6.95 9.62
C GLU A 155 -14.70 6.19 9.83
N LEU A 156 -14.37 5.27 8.92
CA LEU A 156 -13.13 4.48 8.98
C LEU A 156 -11.88 5.34 8.72
N ILE A 157 -11.99 6.38 7.90
CA ILE A 157 -10.92 7.37 7.71
C ILE A 157 -10.69 8.13 9.01
N ALA A 158 -11.75 8.59 9.68
CA ALA A 158 -11.64 9.28 10.96
C ALA A 158 -10.98 8.38 12.03
N GLU A 159 -11.34 7.10 12.07
CA GLU A 159 -10.69 6.13 12.97
C GLU A 159 -9.18 6.01 12.71
N CYS A 160 -8.77 5.90 11.44
CA CYS A 160 -7.35 5.88 11.09
C CYS A 160 -6.63 7.18 11.49
N GLU A 161 -7.27 8.34 11.31
CA GLU A 161 -6.74 9.65 11.68
C GLU A 161 -6.59 9.77 13.21
N ASP A 162 -7.58 9.30 13.99
CA ASP A 162 -7.51 9.27 15.45
C ASP A 162 -6.37 8.39 15.95
N ILE A 163 -6.12 7.25 15.30
CA ILE A 163 -4.98 6.39 15.63
C ILE A 163 -3.64 7.11 15.36
N LEU A 164 -3.53 7.86 14.25
CA LEU A 164 -2.33 8.65 13.95
C LEU A 164 -2.09 9.77 14.97
N VAL A 165 -3.15 10.43 15.44
CA VAL A 165 -3.07 11.44 16.52
C VAL A 165 -2.61 10.80 17.84
N ARG A 166 -3.17 9.62 18.17
CA ARG A 166 -2.76 8.87 19.36
C ARG A 166 -1.30 8.42 19.28
N HIS A 167 -0.85 7.98 18.11
CA HIS A 167 0.55 7.62 17.83
C HIS A 167 1.50 8.77 18.15
N GLU A 168 1.21 9.98 17.66
CA GLU A 168 2.06 11.16 17.89
C GLU A 168 2.26 11.42 19.40
N SER A 169 1.18 11.33 20.16
CA SER A 169 1.23 11.49 21.62
C SER A 169 2.00 10.35 22.29
N TYR A 170 1.80 9.11 21.83
CA TYR A 170 2.40 7.92 22.42
C TYR A 170 3.91 7.89 22.25
N VAL A 171 4.42 8.12 21.04
CA VAL A 171 5.87 8.08 20.76
C VAL A 171 6.62 9.13 21.57
N ARG A 172 6.06 10.35 21.70
CA ARG A 172 6.68 11.42 22.52
C ARG A 172 6.77 11.07 24.00
N GLN A 173 5.77 10.36 24.52
CA GLN A 173 5.70 10.02 25.95
C GLN A 173 6.51 8.77 26.30
N ASN A 174 6.54 7.78 25.40
CA ASN A 174 7.05 6.44 25.71
C ASN A 174 8.37 6.10 24.99
N LEU A 175 8.77 6.89 23.98
CA LEU A 175 9.97 6.67 23.16
C LEU A 175 10.01 5.27 22.51
N GLN A 176 8.85 4.68 22.29
CA GLN A 176 8.66 3.39 21.63
C GLN A 176 7.38 3.43 20.78
N ASP A 177 7.31 2.58 19.76
CA ASP A 177 6.11 2.43 18.95
C ASP A 177 4.94 1.87 19.76
N MET A 178 3.71 2.19 19.33
CA MET A 178 2.50 1.70 19.99
C MET A 178 2.49 0.15 20.05
N PRO A 179 2.00 -0.46 21.15
CA PRO A 179 1.97 -1.92 21.30
C PRO A 179 1.23 -2.62 20.15
N GLU A 180 0.13 -2.04 19.68
CA GLU A 180 -0.65 -2.55 18.55
C GLU A 180 0.10 -2.55 17.21
N VAL A 181 1.22 -1.82 17.09
CA VAL A 181 2.11 -1.83 15.92
C VAL A 181 3.26 -2.80 16.17
N ARG A 182 3.94 -2.67 17.32
CA ARG A 182 5.12 -3.46 17.68
C ARG A 182 4.79 -4.94 17.85
N ASP A 183 3.67 -5.23 18.50
CA ASP A 183 3.24 -6.56 18.89
C ASP A 183 2.24 -7.13 17.86
N TRP A 184 2.05 -6.43 16.72
CA TRP A 184 1.15 -6.86 15.65
C TRP A 184 1.65 -8.16 15.01
N VAL A 185 0.73 -9.10 14.86
CA VAL A 185 0.92 -10.32 14.10
C VAL A 185 -0.29 -10.54 13.19
N TRP A 186 -0.05 -11.11 12.02
CA TRP A 186 -1.14 -11.50 11.14
C TRP A 186 -2.05 -12.51 11.84
N SER A 187 -3.36 -12.31 11.74
CA SER A 187 -4.39 -13.24 12.22
C SER A 187 -5.50 -13.34 11.19
N ASP A 188 -5.99 -14.55 10.94
CA ASP A 188 -7.06 -14.80 9.97
C ASP A 188 -8.41 -14.20 10.43
#